data_AF-X0XEE1-F1
#
_entry.id   AF-X0XEE1-F1
#
_cell.length_a   1.000
_cell.length_b   1.000
_cell.length_c   1.000
_cell.angle_alpha   90.00
_cell.angle_beta   90.00
_cell.angle_gamma   90.00
#
_symmetry.space_group_name_H-M   'P 1'
#
loop_
_entity.id
_entity.type
_entity.pdbx_description
1 polymer ?
#
loop_
_entity_poly.entity_id
_entity_poly.type
_entity_poly.pdbx_seq_one_letter_code
_entity_poly.pdbx_strand_id
1 'polypeptide(L)'
;MKLYKGDCLIESDKIESGSVDLILTDLPYGTVKDIKNVNHGMSGKCEWDVVIDTDKIMEVANRILRRNGKMILTAQQPFTNELINKTHKNLPFNYSMIWEKDHFANALTAKKAPLNYYED
;
A
#
# COMPACT_ATOMS: atom_id res chain seq x y z
N MET A 1 -4.91 -21.26 -8.74
CA MET A 1 -4.39 -19.90 -8.49
C MET A 1 -3.39 -19.56 -9.59
N LYS A 2 -3.51 -18.39 -10.22
CA LYS A 2 -2.61 -17.92 -11.29
C LYS A 2 -1.95 -16.63 -10.81
N LEU A 3 -0.63 -16.54 -10.93
CA LEU A 3 0.13 -15.36 -10.54
C LEU A 3 0.64 -14.63 -11.78
N TYR A 4 0.56 -13.31 -11.76
CA TYR A 4 1.12 -12.43 -12.78
C TYR A 4 2.45 -11.87 -12.26
N LYS A 5 3.49 -11.93 -13.09
CA LYS A 5 4.84 -11.47 -12.73
C LYS A 5 5.17 -10.23 -13.55
N GLY A 6 5.08 -9.07 -12.92
CA GLY A 6 5.34 -7.79 -13.59
C GLY A 6 4.85 -6.62 -12.75
N ASP A 7 4.85 -5.44 -13.37
CA ASP A 7 4.25 -4.23 -12.79
C ASP A 7 2.74 -4.43 -12.61
N CYS A 8 2.23 -4.23 -11.40
CA CYS A 8 0.81 -4.41 -11.11
C CYS A 8 -0.10 -3.51 -11.94
N LEU A 9 0.35 -2.31 -12.33
CA LEU A 9 -0.44 -1.39 -13.15
C LEU A 9 -0.63 -1.95 -14.56
N ILE A 10 0.41 -2.57 -15.12
CA ILE A 10 0.39 -3.19 -16.46
C ILE A 10 -0.32 -4.55 -16.41
N GLU A 11 0.03 -5.40 -15.45
CA GLU A 11 -0.52 -6.75 -15.35
C GLU A 11 -2.01 -6.74 -15.01
N SER A 12 -2.52 -5.65 -14.42
CA SER A 12 -3.95 -5.46 -14.17
C SER A 12 -4.79 -5.51 -15.45
N ASP A 13 -4.23 -5.19 -16.62
CA ASP A 13 -4.94 -5.23 -17.92
C ASP A 13 -5.41 -6.64 -18.29
N LYS A 14 -4.81 -7.66 -17.67
CA LYS A 14 -5.18 -9.07 -17.87
C LYS A 14 -6.37 -9.50 -16.99
N ILE A 15 -6.86 -8.60 -16.13
CA ILE A 15 -8.00 -8.83 -15.24
C ILE A 15 -9.25 -8.20 -15.87
N GLU A 16 -10.30 -9.00 -16.00
CA GLU A 16 -11.58 -8.55 -16.58
C GLU A 16 -12.25 -7.49 -15.70
N SER A 17 -12.88 -6.50 -16.33
CA SER A 17 -13.62 -5.45 -15.64
C SER A 17 -14.79 -6.04 -14.84
N GLY A 18 -14.99 -5.55 -13.61
CA GLY A 18 -16.09 -6.01 -12.75
C GLY A 18 -16.04 -7.49 -12.34
N SER A 19 -14.87 -8.13 -12.40
CA SER A 19 -14.68 -9.54 -12.06
C SER A 19 -14.13 -9.78 -10.65
N VAL A 20 -13.68 -8.73 -9.96
CA VAL A 20 -12.99 -8.84 -8.65
C VAL A 20 -13.93 -8.48 -7.51
N ASP A 21 -13.97 -9.35 -6.49
CA ASP A 21 -14.79 -9.17 -5.30
C ASP A 21 -14.12 -8.30 -4.24
N LEU A 22 -12.81 -8.52 -4.07
CA LEU A 22 -11.97 -7.87 -3.06
C LEU A 22 -10.59 -7.60 -3.65
N ILE A 23 -10.13 -6.36 -3.50
CA ILE A 23 -8.71 -6.01 -3.59
C ILE A 23 -8.20 -5.91 -2.16
N LEU A 24 -7.18 -6.70 -1.83
CA LEU A 24 -6.48 -6.66 -0.55
C LEU A 24 -4.98 -6.59 -0.86
N THR A 25 -4.35 -5.46 -0.58
CA THR A 25 -2.93 -5.28 -0.92
C THR A 25 -2.21 -4.32 0.01
N ASP A 26 -0.93 -4.59 0.18
CA ASP A 26 0.08 -3.70 0.74
C ASP A 26 0.81 -3.03 -0.43
N LEU A 27 0.73 -1.70 -0.52
CA LEU A 27 1.31 -0.91 -1.61
C LEU A 27 2.68 -0.38 -1.18
N PRO A 28 3.60 -0.06 -2.10
CA PRO A 28 4.84 0.61 -1.70
C PRO A 28 4.54 2.05 -1.25
N TYR A 29 4.81 2.35 0.02
CA TYR A 29 4.52 3.63 0.68
C TYR A 29 5.68 4.62 0.63
N GLY A 30 6.87 4.20 0.18
CA GLY A 30 8.06 5.05 0.20
C GLY A 30 8.68 5.25 1.59
N THR A 31 8.37 4.37 2.55
CA THR A 31 8.82 4.50 3.95
C THR A 31 10.27 4.05 4.15
N VAL A 32 10.72 3.04 3.40
CA VAL A 32 12.08 2.48 3.50
C VAL A 32 12.95 2.80 2.29
N LYS A 33 12.48 3.70 1.43
CA LYS A 33 13.24 4.18 0.27
C LYS A 33 14.60 4.72 0.70
N ASP A 34 15.62 4.51 -0.13
CA ASP A 34 16.94 5.15 -0.01
C ASP A 34 17.74 4.81 1.27
N ILE A 35 17.51 3.64 1.88
CA ILE A 35 18.48 3.09 2.86
C ILE A 35 19.83 2.89 2.15
N LYS A 36 20.73 3.84 2.39
CA LYS A 36 22.08 3.95 1.85
C LYS A 36 23.04 4.23 3.00
N ASN A 37 24.30 3.84 2.83
CA ASN A 37 25.38 4.09 3.81
C ASN A 37 25.14 3.44 5.18
N VAL A 38 24.47 2.28 5.21
CA VAL A 38 24.38 1.44 6.41
C VAL A 38 25.42 0.33 6.32
N ASN A 39 26.12 0.06 7.43
CA ASN A 39 27.18 -0.98 7.52
C ASN A 39 26.63 -2.42 7.53
N HIS A 40 25.38 -2.63 7.09
CA HIS A 40 24.72 -3.93 7.02
C HIS A 40 24.04 -4.13 5.65
N GLY A 41 23.70 -5.38 5.32
CA GLY A 41 23.28 -5.82 3.99
C GLY A 41 21.94 -5.32 3.46
N MET A 42 21.42 -4.18 3.94
CA MET A 42 20.19 -3.54 3.45
C MET A 42 20.46 -2.35 2.51
N SER A 43 21.71 -1.89 2.40
CA SER A 43 22.08 -0.81 1.48
C SER A 43 21.68 -1.16 0.04
N GLY A 44 20.87 -0.31 -0.60
CA GLY A 44 20.43 -0.50 -2.00
C GLY A 44 19.37 -1.60 -2.23
N LYS A 45 18.77 -2.17 -1.17
CA LYS A 45 17.74 -3.22 -1.30
C LYS A 45 16.29 -2.73 -1.24
N CYS A 46 16.08 -1.43 -1.03
CA CYS A 46 14.77 -0.82 -0.83
C CYS A 46 14.40 0.18 -1.94
N GLU A 47 15.04 0.07 -3.11
CA GLU A 47 14.76 0.94 -4.27
C GLU A 47 13.37 0.70 -4.87
N TRP A 48 12.76 -0.45 -4.57
CA TRP A 48 11.41 -0.80 -4.99
C TRP A 48 10.33 -0.05 -4.21
N ASP A 49 10.62 0.42 -2.99
CA ASP A 49 9.67 1.13 -2.15
C ASP A 49 9.61 2.60 -2.58
N VAL A 50 9.07 2.83 -3.77
CA VAL A 50 8.72 4.15 -4.27
C VAL A 50 7.22 4.26 -4.20
N VAL A 51 6.72 5.37 -3.66
CA VAL A 51 5.29 5.68 -3.61
C VAL A 51 4.66 5.40 -4.97
N ILE A 52 3.77 4.42 -5.01
CA ILE A 52 3.06 4.07 -6.24
C ILE A 52 2.12 5.19 -6.66
N ASP A 53 1.87 5.31 -7.95
CA ASP A 53 0.89 6.23 -8.51
C ASP A 53 -0.52 5.84 -8.06
N THR A 54 -0.98 6.48 -6.99
CA THR A 54 -2.26 6.19 -6.32
C THR A 54 -3.47 6.50 -7.20
N ASP A 55 -3.37 7.49 -8.09
CA ASP A 55 -4.42 7.82 -9.05
C ASP A 55 -4.65 6.63 -10.00
N LYS A 56 -3.56 6.04 -10.53
CA LYS A 56 -3.66 4.83 -11.38
C LYS A 56 -4.18 3.63 -10.61
N ILE A 57 -3.81 3.46 -9.34
CA ILE A 57 -4.36 2.38 -8.51
C ILE A 57 -5.87 2.51 -8.37
N MET A 58 -6.37 3.72 -8.13
CA MET A 58 -7.80 4.00 -8.00
C MET A 58 -8.55 3.74 -9.31
N GLU A 59 -7.96 4.08 -10.46
CA GLU A 59 -8.51 3.77 -11.79
C GLU A 59 -8.61 2.25 -12.04
N VAL A 60 -7.52 1.52 -11.76
CA VAL A 60 -7.48 0.05 -11.87
C VAL A 60 -8.53 -0.58 -10.96
N ALA A 61 -8.58 -0.16 -9.69
CA ALA A 61 -9.54 -0.67 -8.72
C ALA A 61 -10.98 -0.41 -9.18
N ASN A 62 -11.29 0.80 -9.66
CA ASN A 62 -12.61 1.16 -10.16
C ASN A 62 -13.03 0.33 -11.38
N ARG A 63 -12.07 -0.06 -12.23
CA ARG A 63 -12.33 -0.90 -13.40
C ARG A 63 -12.59 -2.36 -13.04
N ILE A 64 -11.74 -2.96 -12.21
CA ILE A 64 -11.76 -4.42 -11.98
C ILE A 64 -12.74 -4.85 -10.89
N LEU A 65 -13.03 -3.99 -9.91
CA LEU A 65 -13.99 -4.31 -8.86
C LEU A 65 -15.40 -4.43 -9.43
N ARG A 66 -16.09 -5.52 -9.07
CA ARG A 66 -17.51 -5.67 -9.35
C ARG A 66 -18.34 -4.65 -8.57
N ARG A 67 -19.60 -4.47 -8.96
CA ARG A 67 -20.55 -3.68 -8.16
C ARG A 67 -20.60 -4.22 -6.73
N ASN A 68 -20.45 -3.33 -5.75
CA ASN A 68 -20.33 -3.66 -4.31
C ASN A 68 -19.06 -4.43 -3.92
N GLY A 69 -18.05 -4.52 -4.79
CA GLY A 69 -16.72 -4.97 -4.42
C GLY A 69 -16.10 -4.11 -3.32
N LYS A 70 -15.02 -4.61 -2.72
CA LYS A 70 -14.32 -3.92 -1.63
C LYS A 70 -12.84 -3.79 -1.93
N MET A 71 -12.25 -2.72 -1.43
CA MET A 71 -10.81 -2.49 -1.47
C MET A 71 -10.36 -2.26 -0.03
N ILE A 72 -9.39 -3.04 0.40
CA ILE A 72 -8.73 -2.92 1.70
C ILE A 72 -7.25 -2.77 1.40
N LEU A 73 -6.69 -1.62 1.77
CA LEU A 73 -5.28 -1.32 1.59
C LEU A 73 -4.69 -1.20 2.97
N THR A 74 -3.57 -1.87 3.22
CA THR A 74 -2.75 -1.50 4.36
C THR A 74 -2.09 -0.17 4.04
N ALA A 75 -1.80 0.64 5.05
CA ALA A 75 -1.09 1.90 4.90
C ALA A 75 -0.38 2.33 6.20
N GLN A 76 0.45 3.36 6.06
CA GLN A 76 0.97 4.11 7.20
C GLN A 76 0.99 5.60 6.87
N GLN A 77 0.71 6.46 7.84
CA GLN A 77 0.84 7.89 7.67
C GLN A 77 2.26 8.29 7.20
N PRO A 78 2.40 9.22 6.23
CA PRO A 78 1.36 10.05 5.61
C PRO A 78 0.63 9.41 4.41
N PHE A 79 0.98 8.18 4.00
CA PHE A 79 0.40 7.52 2.83
C PHE A 79 -1.10 7.24 2.99
N THR A 80 -1.58 6.97 4.21
CA THR A 80 -3.02 6.87 4.48
C THR A 80 -3.79 8.12 4.02
N ASN A 81 -3.24 9.33 4.24
CA ASN A 81 -3.87 10.57 3.80
C ASN A 81 -3.87 10.71 2.27
N GLU A 82 -2.79 10.29 1.60
CA GLU A 82 -2.73 10.24 0.14
C GLU A 82 -3.87 9.38 -0.43
N LEU A 83 -4.09 8.18 0.12
CA LEU A 83 -5.16 7.29 -0.30
C LEU A 83 -6.55 7.89 -0.08
N ILE A 84 -6.79 8.50 1.09
CA ILE A 84 -8.08 9.13 1.42
C ILE A 84 -8.37 10.31 0.48
N ASN A 85 -7.36 11.16 0.24
CA ASN A 85 -7.52 12.36 -0.57
C ASN A 85 -7.72 12.06 -2.06
N LYS A 86 -7.18 10.93 -2.55
CA LYS A 86 -7.28 10.51 -3.96
C LYS A 86 -8.31 9.43 -4.23
N THR A 87 -9.28 9.27 -3.32
CA THR A 87 -10.37 8.32 -3.54
C THR A 87 -11.15 8.61 -4.84
N HIS A 88 -11.51 7.54 -5.55
CA HIS A 88 -12.38 7.64 -6.71
C HIS A 88 -13.85 7.77 -6.28
N LYS A 89 -14.69 8.48 -7.05
CA LYS A 89 -16.12 8.70 -6.70
C LYS A 89 -16.91 7.40 -6.46
N ASN A 90 -16.56 6.33 -7.18
CA ASN A 90 -17.19 5.01 -7.02
C ASN A 90 -16.53 4.14 -5.94
N LEU A 91 -15.40 4.59 -5.40
CA LEU A 91 -14.63 3.93 -4.34
C LEU A 91 -14.37 4.94 -3.21
N PRO A 92 -15.42 5.45 -2.57
CA PRO A 92 -15.25 6.39 -1.47
C PRO A 92 -14.53 5.71 -0.29
N PHE A 93 -13.84 6.51 0.51
CA PHE A 93 -13.31 6.05 1.78
C PHE A 93 -14.48 5.76 2.75
N ASN A 94 -14.44 4.59 3.39
CA ASN A 94 -15.46 4.19 4.35
C ASN A 94 -15.01 4.46 5.79
N TYR A 95 -13.90 3.86 6.18
CA TYR A 95 -13.31 3.95 7.52
C TYR A 95 -11.88 3.40 7.48
N SER A 96 -11.09 3.75 8.50
CA SER A 96 -9.79 3.15 8.77
C SER A 96 -9.98 2.04 9.81
N MET A 97 -9.21 0.98 9.65
CA MET A 97 -9.02 -0.03 10.68
C MET A 97 -7.60 0.14 11.23
N ILE A 98 -7.36 -0.36 12.43
CA ILE A 98 -6.03 -0.33 13.03
C ILE A 98 -5.62 -1.76 13.32
N TRP A 99 -4.48 -2.16 12.77
CA TRP A 99 -3.81 -3.38 13.18
C TRP A 99 -2.81 -3.07 14.28
N GLU A 100 -3.13 -3.51 15.51
CA GLU A 100 -2.18 -3.52 16.64
C GLU A 100 -1.24 -4.71 16.50
N LYS A 101 0.05 -4.41 16.32
CA LYS A 101 1.12 -5.41 16.19
C LYS A 101 1.62 -5.82 17.57
N ASP A 102 1.93 -7.11 17.74
CA ASP A 102 2.55 -7.63 18.97
C ASP A 102 3.94 -7.04 19.24
N HIS A 103 4.62 -6.60 18.17
CA HIS A 103 5.97 -6.06 18.22
C HIS A 103 6.06 -4.73 17.49
N PHE A 104 6.88 -3.83 18.03
CA PHE A 104 7.08 -2.50 17.49
C PHE A 104 8.05 -2.47 16.30
N ALA A 105 7.78 -1.54 15.38
CA ALA A 105 8.74 -1.09 14.38
C ALA A 105 9.58 0.10 14.88
N ASN A 106 10.61 0.48 14.11
CA ASN A 106 11.45 1.66 14.37
C ASN A 106 12.20 1.66 15.71
N ALA A 107 12.67 0.49 16.17
CA ALA A 107 13.42 0.33 17.42
C ALA A 107 14.60 1.31 17.59
N LEU A 108 15.30 1.62 16.49
CA LEU A 108 16.49 2.48 16.50
C LEU A 108 16.20 3.95 16.83
N THR A 109 14.95 4.39 16.71
CA THR A 109 14.53 5.78 16.98
C THR A 109 13.84 5.95 18.34
N ALA A 110 13.78 4.91 19.17
CA ALA A 110 13.06 4.91 20.46
C ALA A 110 13.45 6.05 21.42
N LYS A 111 14.68 6.57 21.32
CA LYS A 111 15.16 7.71 22.14
C LYS A 111 14.65 9.08 21.66
N LYS A 112 14.07 9.15 20.46
CA LYS A 112 13.68 10.39 19.78
C LYS A 112 12.20 10.45 19.43
N ALA A 113 11.54 9.31 19.30
CA ALA A 113 10.12 9.22 18.97
C ALA A 113 9.48 7.97 19.60
N PRO A 114 8.16 7.96 19.83
CA PRO A 114 7.42 6.75 20.17
C PRO A 114 7.65 5.63 19.14
N LEU A 115 7.65 4.41 19.64
CA LEU A 115 7.74 3.20 18.82
C LEU A 115 6.42 2.97 18.08
N ASN A 116 6.49 2.47 16.84
CA ASN A 116 5.28 2.24 16.06
C ASN A 116 4.73 0.83 16.29
N TYR A 117 3.57 0.72 16.94
CA TYR A 117 2.84 -0.53 17.16
C TYR A 117 1.65 -0.72 16.22
N TYR A 118 1.34 0.27 15.38
CA TYR A 118 0.11 0.28 14.60
C TYR A 118 0.39 0.32 13.10
N GLU A 119 -0.59 -0.14 12.35
CA GLU A 119 -0.69 -0.01 10.91
C GLU A 119 -2.15 0.28 10.58
N ASP A 120 -2.36 1.14 9.59
CA ASP A 120 -3.70 1.50 9.11
C ASP A 120 -4.18 0.49 8.05
#